data_AF-A0A0W0VGF5-F1
#
_entry.id   AF-A0A0W0VGF5-F1
#
_cell.length_a   1.000
_cell.length_b   1.000
_cell.length_c   1.000
_cell.angle_alpha   90.00
_cell.angle_beta   90.00
_cell.angle_gamma   90.00
#
_symmetry.space_group_name_H-M   'P 1'
#
loop_
_entity.id
_entity.type
_entity.pdbx_description
1 polymer ?
#
loop_
_entity_poly.entity_id
_entity_poly.type
_entity_poly.pdbx_seq_one_letter_code
_entity_poly.pdbx_strand_id
1 'polypeptide(L)'
;MCYEPVPPKFSFLFAEKVPTQGGNTLFANTQQAFADLKPNFQKQLLELNAVFGFSEKLMQRCKELGYELVINPCDQRPDCIHPVIRTHPITKKQSIFVNWTHTDCILGMSESESQSLLTQLFEHYTQDKYCYSHQYRENDLIVWDNSSTMHTGDGTVAIDKPRIMRRVVVQY
;
A
#
# COMPACT_ATOMS: atom_id res chain seq x y z
N MET A 1 1.86 -6.83 2.85
CA MET A 1 1.33 -7.77 3.88
C MET A 1 -0.12 -7.45 4.27
N CYS A 2 -0.92 -6.84 3.40
CA CYS A 2 -2.38 -6.82 3.58
C CYS A 2 -3.03 -8.17 3.23
N TYR A 3 -2.28 -9.06 2.58
CA TYR A 3 -2.61 -10.48 2.34
C TYR A 3 -2.39 -11.39 3.56
N GLU A 4 -2.09 -10.83 4.74
CA GLU A 4 -2.04 -11.59 5.99
C GLU A 4 -3.35 -11.40 6.78
N PRO A 5 -3.80 -12.40 7.56
CA PRO A 5 -5.02 -12.28 8.38
C PRO A 5 -4.94 -11.13 9.39
N VAL A 6 -3.74 -10.84 9.89
CA VAL A 6 -3.48 -9.71 10.80
C VAL A 6 -2.35 -8.87 10.22
N PRO A 7 -2.66 -7.82 9.43
CA PRO A 7 -1.65 -6.98 8.83
C PRO A 7 -0.79 -6.29 9.90
N PRO A 8 0.52 -6.10 9.66
CA PRO A 8 1.45 -5.55 10.65
C PRO A 8 1.10 -4.12 11.08
N LYS A 9 1.56 -3.72 12.27
CA LYS A 9 1.33 -2.40 12.88
C LYS A 9 2.21 -1.33 12.24
N PHE A 10 3.52 -1.51 12.34
CA PHE A 10 4.52 -0.53 11.94
C PHE A 10 5.62 -1.21 11.13
N SER A 11 6.30 -0.42 10.31
CA SER A 11 7.53 -0.85 9.67
C SER A 11 8.63 0.15 10.02
N PHE A 12 9.84 -0.39 10.17
CA PHE A 12 11.08 0.34 10.34
C PHE A 12 11.91 0.11 9.09
N LEU A 13 12.52 1.16 8.56
CA LEU A 13 13.46 1.06 7.45
C LEU A 13 14.70 1.89 7.73
N PHE A 14 15.82 1.19 7.87
CA PHE A 14 17.13 1.77 8.08
C PHE A 14 17.88 1.88 6.75
N ALA A 15 18.41 3.07 6.47
CA ALA A 15 19.13 3.40 5.26
C ALA A 15 20.64 3.12 5.42
N GLU A 16 21.09 1.92 5.06
CA GLU A 16 22.50 1.52 5.18
C GLU A 16 23.37 2.14 4.07
N LYS A 17 22.89 2.10 2.83
CA LYS A 17 23.52 2.80 1.69
C LYS A 17 22.47 3.48 0.85
N VAL A 18 22.70 4.74 0.52
CA VAL A 18 21.75 5.59 -0.19
C VAL A 18 22.40 6.12 -1.47
N PRO A 19 21.73 6.03 -2.63
CA PRO A 19 22.23 6.64 -3.87
C PRO A 19 22.25 8.17 -3.76
N THR A 20 23.03 8.84 -4.61
CA THR A 20 23.06 10.32 -4.61
C THR A 20 21.84 10.92 -5.30
N GLN A 21 21.18 10.15 -6.14
CA GLN A 21 19.93 10.51 -6.81
C GLN A 21 18.93 9.35 -6.82
N GLY A 22 17.64 9.66 -6.76
CA GLY A 22 16.56 8.67 -6.75
C GLY A 22 16.54 7.82 -5.47
N GLY A 23 15.78 6.73 -5.49
CA GLY A 23 15.70 5.79 -4.36
C GLY A 23 14.88 6.29 -3.16
N ASN A 24 14.10 7.36 -3.35
CA ASN A 24 13.18 7.88 -2.35
C ASN A 24 12.08 6.86 -2.02
N THR A 25 11.38 7.10 -0.91
CA THR A 25 10.13 6.39 -0.61
C THR A 25 9.00 7.39 -0.57
N LEU A 26 7.97 7.12 -1.35
CA LEU A 26 6.74 7.88 -1.38
C LEU A 26 5.79 7.29 -0.35
N PHE A 27 5.15 8.15 0.43
CA PHE A 27 4.13 7.82 1.40
C PHE A 27 2.86 8.58 1.08
N ALA A 28 1.71 7.92 1.16
CA ALA A 28 0.41 8.57 1.06
C ALA A 28 -0.31 8.47 2.40
N ASN A 29 -0.82 9.61 2.90
CA ASN A 29 -1.63 9.68 4.12
C ASN A 29 -3.07 9.25 3.81
N THR A 30 -3.36 7.95 3.95
CA THR A 30 -4.69 7.40 3.62
C THR A 30 -5.76 7.74 4.66
N GLN A 31 -5.37 8.17 5.86
CA GLN A 31 -6.27 8.70 6.86
C GLN A 31 -6.82 10.08 6.45
N GLN A 32 -5.93 10.99 6.02
CA GLN A 32 -6.35 12.31 5.52
C GLN A 32 -7.13 12.16 4.21
N ALA A 33 -6.68 11.28 3.31
CA ALA A 33 -7.40 11.01 2.07
C ALA A 33 -8.84 10.55 2.33
N PHE A 34 -9.06 9.67 3.32
CA PHE A 34 -10.42 9.29 3.71
C PHE A 34 -11.23 10.46 4.27
N ALA A 35 -10.64 11.24 5.18
CA ALA A 35 -11.31 12.36 5.84
C ALA A 35 -11.81 13.44 4.86
N ASP A 36 -11.10 13.63 3.75
CA ASP A 36 -11.43 14.58 2.68
C ASP A 36 -12.55 14.10 1.73
N LEU A 37 -12.97 12.84 1.80
CA LEU A 37 -14.05 12.31 0.96
C LEU A 37 -15.42 12.88 1.35
N LYS A 38 -16.35 12.92 0.39
CA LYS A 38 -17.74 13.32 0.65
C LYS A 38 -18.39 12.37 1.66
N PRO A 39 -19.20 12.87 2.63
CA PRO A 39 -19.77 12.03 3.69
C PRO A 39 -20.60 10.83 3.20
N ASN A 40 -21.37 10.99 2.11
CA ASN A 40 -22.14 9.86 1.56
C ASN A 40 -21.23 8.76 1.00
N PHE A 41 -20.11 9.15 0.40
CA PHE A 41 -19.14 8.20 -0.13
C PHE A 41 -18.37 7.52 1.00
N GLN A 42 -17.98 8.25 2.05
CA GLN A 42 -17.41 7.65 3.26
C GLN A 42 -18.31 6.55 3.84
N LYS A 43 -19.62 6.82 3.98
CA LYS A 43 -20.59 5.83 4.48
C LYS A 43 -20.66 4.59 3.62
N GLN A 44 -20.73 4.75 2.30
CA GLN A 44 -20.73 3.63 1.37
C GLN A 44 -19.46 2.78 1.53
N LEU A 45 -18.28 3.40 1.57
CA LEU A 45 -17.00 2.70 1.65
C LEU A 45 -16.82 1.92 2.97
N LEU A 46 -17.44 2.38 4.06
CA LEU A 46 -17.38 1.72 5.38
C LEU A 46 -18.06 0.34 5.39
N GLU A 47 -18.97 0.09 4.47
CA GLU A 47 -19.71 -1.18 4.35
C GLU A 47 -19.01 -2.19 3.42
N LEU A 48 -17.95 -1.76 2.73
CA LEU A 48 -17.28 -2.57 1.72
C LEU A 48 -16.10 -3.36 2.29
N ASN A 49 -15.94 -4.56 1.75
CA ASN A 49 -14.79 -5.43 2.01
C ASN A 49 -14.09 -5.74 0.69
N ALA A 50 -12.78 -5.91 0.73
CA ALA A 50 -11.95 -6.23 -0.42
C ALA A 50 -11.14 -7.50 -0.19
N VAL A 51 -10.87 -8.20 -1.29
CA VAL A 51 -10.05 -9.41 -1.32
C VAL A 51 -8.59 -9.01 -1.57
N PHE A 52 -7.70 -9.58 -0.77
CA PHE A 52 -6.26 -9.36 -0.83
C PHE A 52 -5.53 -10.68 -0.99
N GLY A 53 -4.71 -10.79 -2.04
CA GLY A 53 -4.04 -12.04 -2.36
C GLY A 53 -2.77 -11.87 -3.19
N PHE A 54 -2.22 -13.01 -3.56
CA PHE A 54 -1.20 -13.15 -4.59
C PHE A 54 -1.88 -13.65 -5.86
N SER A 55 -2.61 -12.76 -6.52
CA SER A 55 -3.43 -13.12 -7.68
C SER A 55 -2.63 -13.17 -8.98
N GLU A 56 -3.24 -13.78 -10.00
CA GLU A 56 -2.80 -13.64 -11.39
C GLU A 56 -2.70 -12.17 -11.81
N LYS A 57 -3.55 -11.30 -11.26
CA LYS A 57 -3.48 -9.84 -11.52
C LYS A 57 -2.19 -9.25 -10.98
N LEU A 58 -1.70 -9.68 -9.82
CA LEU A 58 -0.38 -9.27 -9.32
C LEU A 58 0.74 -9.73 -10.26
N MET A 59 0.72 -11.00 -10.70
CA MET A 59 1.72 -11.51 -11.65
C MET A 59 1.70 -10.74 -12.97
N GLN A 60 0.51 -10.44 -13.50
CA GLN A 60 0.33 -9.67 -14.72
C GLN A 60 0.86 -8.23 -14.56
N ARG A 61 0.50 -7.55 -13.47
CA ARG A 61 1.00 -6.20 -13.14
C ARG A 61 2.53 -6.17 -13.03
N CYS A 62 3.14 -7.17 -12.38
CA CYS A 62 4.60 -7.29 -12.31
C CYS A 62 5.21 -7.45 -13.72
N LYS A 63 4.62 -8.30 -14.56
CA LYS A 63 5.08 -8.53 -15.93
C LYS A 63 5.00 -7.28 -16.79
N GLU A 64 3.92 -6.51 -16.67
CA GLU A 64 3.76 -5.21 -17.35
C GLU A 64 4.83 -4.18 -16.93
N LEU A 65 5.32 -4.28 -15.69
CA LEU A 65 6.43 -3.47 -15.16
C LEU A 65 7.83 -4.05 -15.48
N GLY A 66 7.90 -5.15 -16.25
CA GLY A 66 9.17 -5.79 -16.63
C GLY A 66 9.77 -6.72 -15.57
N TYR A 67 9.01 -7.10 -14.55
CA TYR A 67 9.42 -8.04 -13.50
C TYR A 67 8.72 -9.39 -13.68
N GLU A 68 9.50 -10.47 -13.63
CA GLU A 68 8.93 -11.82 -13.54
C GLU A 68 8.71 -12.17 -12.07
N LEU A 69 7.43 -12.20 -11.65
CA LEU A 69 7.06 -12.71 -10.34
C LEU A 69 6.67 -14.18 -10.47
N VAL A 70 7.55 -15.07 -10.02
CA VAL A 70 7.21 -16.49 -9.85
C VAL A 70 6.71 -16.68 -8.42
N ILE A 71 5.41 -16.89 -8.25
CA ILE A 71 4.84 -17.30 -6.97
C ILE A 71 5.10 -18.80 -6.83
N ASN A 72 6.00 -19.20 -5.93
CA ASN A 72 6.18 -20.62 -5.66
C ASN A 72 4.87 -21.18 -5.05
N PRO A 73 4.47 -22.42 -5.39
CA PRO A 73 3.28 -23.03 -4.80
C PRO A 73 3.32 -23.09 -3.26
N CYS A 74 4.50 -23.16 -2.66
CA CYS A 74 4.69 -23.11 -1.21
C CYS A 74 4.49 -21.72 -0.58
N ASP A 75 4.54 -20.66 -1.39
CA ASP A 75 4.31 -19.27 -0.98
C ASP A 75 2.84 -18.83 -1.19
N GLN A 76 2.01 -19.69 -1.78
CA GLN A 76 0.57 -19.43 -1.88
C GLN A 76 -0.04 -19.33 -0.49
N ARG A 77 -0.68 -18.20 -0.24
CA ARG A 77 -1.47 -17.92 0.96
C ARG A 77 -2.94 -17.90 0.54
N PRO A 78 -3.86 -18.36 1.39
CA PRO A 78 -5.28 -18.13 1.14
C PRO A 78 -5.54 -16.62 1.10
N ASP A 79 -6.45 -16.21 0.23
CA ASP A 79 -6.87 -14.82 0.13
C ASP A 79 -7.40 -14.33 1.48
N CYS A 80 -7.06 -13.09 1.82
CA CYS A 80 -7.55 -12.42 3.00
C CYS A 80 -8.63 -11.41 2.62
N ILE A 81 -9.69 -11.34 3.42
CA ILE A 81 -10.75 -10.34 3.27
C ILE A 81 -10.55 -9.30 4.36
N HIS A 82 -10.41 -8.04 3.94
CA HIS A 82 -10.32 -6.90 4.87
C HIS A 82 -11.30 -5.79 4.45
N PRO A 83 -11.76 -4.96 5.40
CA PRO A 83 -12.54 -3.76 5.08
C PRO A 83 -11.79 -2.83 4.13
N VAL A 84 -12.50 -2.20 3.18
CA VAL A 84 -11.94 -1.15 2.32
C VAL A 84 -11.46 0.03 3.14
N ILE A 85 -12.19 0.32 4.23
CA ILE A 85 -11.83 1.33 5.23
C ILE A 85 -11.52 0.65 6.55
N ARG A 86 -10.29 0.81 7.04
CA ARG A 86 -9.86 0.24 8.31
C ARG A 86 -9.91 1.30 9.41
N THR A 87 -10.35 0.90 10.60
CA THR A 87 -10.27 1.73 11.80
C THR A 87 -8.95 1.48 12.53
N HIS A 88 -8.17 2.53 12.76
CA HIS A 88 -6.91 2.46 13.49
C HIS A 88 -7.16 2.03 14.95
N PRO A 89 -6.47 1.00 15.48
CA PRO A 89 -6.79 0.41 16.79
C PRO A 89 -6.61 1.37 17.97
N ILE A 90 -5.63 2.28 17.90
CA ILE A 90 -5.34 3.27 18.96
C ILE A 90 -6.11 4.58 18.73
N THR A 91 -5.87 5.28 17.62
CA THR A 91 -6.45 6.61 17.35
C THR A 91 -7.94 6.58 16.99
N LYS A 92 -8.49 5.41 16.64
CA LYS A 92 -9.88 5.21 16.17
C LYS A 92 -10.24 5.96 14.89
N LYS A 93 -9.26 6.57 14.22
CA LYS A 93 -9.44 7.23 12.93
C LYS A 93 -9.57 6.20 11.81
N GLN A 94 -10.26 6.58 10.75
CA GLN A 94 -10.53 5.73 9.59
C GLN A 94 -9.57 6.04 8.45
N SER A 95 -9.11 5.00 7.76
CA SER A 95 -8.12 5.09 6.68
C SER A 95 -8.50 4.17 5.52
N ILE A 96 -8.22 4.60 4.28
CA ILE A 96 -8.33 3.74 3.10
C ILE A 96 -7.28 2.61 3.19
N PHE A 97 -7.69 1.36 3.00
CA PHE A 97 -6.87 0.16 3.19
C PHE A 97 -6.75 -0.73 1.93
N VAL A 98 -7.19 -0.25 0.76
CA VAL A 98 -6.96 -0.91 -0.53
C VAL A 98 -5.70 -0.39 -1.20
N ASN A 99 -5.02 -1.23 -1.99
CA ASN A 99 -3.83 -0.82 -2.74
C ASN A 99 -3.75 -1.49 -4.11
N TRP A 100 -3.08 -0.81 -5.04
CA TRP A 100 -2.94 -1.27 -6.42
C TRP A 100 -2.24 -2.62 -6.57
N THR A 101 -1.34 -2.98 -5.66
CA THR A 101 -0.52 -4.19 -5.79
C THR A 101 -1.31 -5.44 -5.41
N HIS A 102 -1.93 -5.46 -4.24
CA HIS A 102 -2.45 -6.66 -3.60
C HIS A 102 -3.98 -6.71 -3.49
N THR A 103 -4.69 -5.64 -3.83
CA THR A 103 -6.16 -5.68 -3.86
C THR A 103 -6.64 -6.26 -5.19
N ASP A 104 -7.45 -7.32 -5.11
CA ASP A 104 -7.94 -8.05 -6.28
C ASP A 104 -9.31 -7.55 -6.73
N CYS A 105 -10.26 -7.50 -5.80
CA CYS A 105 -11.60 -7.01 -6.04
C CYS A 105 -12.29 -6.57 -4.74
N ILE A 106 -13.42 -5.88 -4.90
CA ILE A 106 -14.37 -5.54 -3.84
C ILE A 106 -15.46 -6.61 -3.84
N LEU A 107 -15.71 -7.20 -2.66
CA LEU A 107 -16.70 -8.25 -2.50
C LEU A 107 -18.10 -7.75 -2.84
N GLY A 108 -18.86 -8.58 -3.56
CA GLY A 108 -20.25 -8.29 -3.93
C GLY A 108 -20.40 -7.31 -5.09
N MET A 109 -19.32 -6.87 -5.73
CA MET A 109 -19.36 -6.05 -6.94
C MET A 109 -18.98 -6.87 -8.18
N SER A 110 -19.48 -6.46 -9.35
CA SER A 110 -18.92 -6.97 -10.61
C SER A 110 -17.47 -6.51 -10.79
N GLU A 111 -16.71 -7.18 -11.65
CA GLU A 111 -15.31 -6.85 -11.89
C GLU A 111 -15.12 -5.40 -12.37
N SER A 112 -15.97 -4.92 -13.28
CA SER A 112 -15.90 -3.56 -13.82
C SER A 112 -16.21 -2.51 -12.75
N GLU A 113 -17.24 -2.73 -11.93
CA GLU A 113 -17.60 -1.84 -10.82
C GLU A 113 -16.48 -1.78 -9.78
N SER A 114 -15.96 -2.96 -9.39
CA SER A 114 -14.84 -3.08 -8.46
C SER A 114 -13.62 -2.34 -8.98
N GLN A 115 -13.23 -2.56 -10.24
CA GLN A 115 -12.07 -1.93 -10.83
C GLN A 115 -12.23 -0.41 -10.91
N SER A 116 -13.41 0.07 -11.30
CA SER A 116 -13.71 1.50 -11.35
C SER A 116 -13.57 2.16 -9.99
N LEU A 117 -14.14 1.56 -8.94
CA LEU A 117 -14.05 2.09 -7.57
C LEU A 117 -12.62 2.04 -7.02
N LEU A 118 -11.89 0.94 -7.25
CA LEU A 118 -10.50 0.83 -6.84
C LEU A 118 -9.62 1.88 -7.52
N THR A 119 -9.76 2.07 -8.84
CA THR A 119 -9.05 3.13 -9.57
C THR A 119 -9.35 4.51 -9.00
N GLN A 120 -10.63 4.82 -8.73
CA GLN A 120 -11.01 6.10 -8.12
C GLN A 120 -10.35 6.32 -6.75
N LEU A 121 -10.28 5.29 -5.91
CA LEU A 121 -9.62 5.39 -4.59
C LEU A 121 -8.11 5.56 -4.72
N PHE A 122 -7.49 4.83 -5.65
CA PHE A 122 -6.05 4.93 -5.93
C PHE A 122 -5.69 6.32 -6.40
N GLU A 123 -6.37 6.84 -7.42
CA GLU A 123 -6.18 8.20 -7.93
C GLU A 123 -6.43 9.27 -6.86
N HIS A 124 -7.38 9.04 -5.94
CA HIS A 124 -7.66 9.98 -4.86
C HIS A 124 -6.53 10.05 -3.85
N TYR A 125 -6.09 8.93 -3.26
CA TYR A 125 -5.07 9.00 -2.20
C TYR A 125 -3.66 9.26 -2.72
N THR A 126 -3.41 9.13 -4.03
CA THR A 126 -2.10 9.46 -4.64
C THR A 126 -1.97 10.92 -5.08
N GLN A 127 -3.00 11.75 -4.89
CA GLN A 127 -2.89 13.20 -5.12
C GLN A 127 -1.76 13.81 -4.28
N ASP A 128 -1.00 14.74 -4.85
CA ASP A 128 0.17 15.37 -4.23
C ASP A 128 -0.08 15.89 -2.80
N LYS A 129 -1.29 16.40 -2.52
CA LYS A 129 -1.65 16.91 -1.19
C LYS A 129 -1.68 15.85 -0.08
N TYR A 130 -1.72 14.57 -0.42
CA TYR A 130 -1.63 13.46 0.55
C TYR A 130 -0.26 12.78 0.55
N CYS A 131 0.60 13.13 -0.41
CA CYS A 131 1.85 12.44 -0.67
C CYS A 131 3.03 13.15 -0.02
N TYR A 132 3.93 12.35 0.53
CA TYR A 132 5.21 12.77 1.08
C TYR A 132 6.33 11.95 0.44
N SER A 133 7.35 12.60 -0.09
CA SER A 133 8.55 11.94 -0.60
C SER A 133 9.68 12.08 0.40
N HIS A 134 10.15 10.96 0.93
CA HIS A 134 11.29 10.93 1.83
C HIS A 134 12.59 10.76 1.04
N GLN A 135 13.42 11.80 1.09
CA GLN A 135 14.80 11.77 0.62
C GLN A 135 15.70 11.29 1.75
N TYR A 136 16.38 10.17 1.53
CA TYR A 136 17.19 9.53 2.56
C TYR A 136 18.59 10.16 2.67
N ARG A 137 19.15 10.07 3.85
CA ARG A 137 20.58 10.14 4.16
C ARG A 137 21.02 8.79 4.72
N GLU A 138 22.30 8.47 4.56
CA GLU A 138 22.84 7.27 5.20
C GLU A 138 22.67 7.36 6.72
N ASN A 139 22.26 6.23 7.30
CA ASN A 139 21.87 6.04 8.69
C ASN A 139 20.52 6.65 9.10
N ASP A 140 19.73 7.15 8.16
CA ASP A 140 18.33 7.47 8.48
C ASP A 140 17.58 6.21 8.89
N LEU A 141 16.81 6.32 9.97
CA LEU A 141 15.82 5.34 10.39
C LEU A 141 14.45 5.98 10.32
N ILE A 142 13.62 5.51 9.39
CA ILE A 142 12.22 5.92 9.33
C ILE A 142 11.32 4.84 9.93
N VAL A 143 10.24 5.31 10.54
CA VAL A 143 9.16 4.48 11.06
C VAL A 143 7.86 4.99 10.48
N TRP A 144 7.01 4.08 10.00
CA TRP A 144 5.66 4.45 9.57
C TRP A 144 4.62 3.46 10.07
N ASP A 145 3.39 3.98 10.21
CA ASP A 145 2.20 3.22 10.57
C ASP A 145 1.58 2.59 9.32
N ASN A 146 1.55 1.26 9.29
CA ASN A 146 0.97 0.49 8.18
C ASN A 146 -0.58 0.51 8.19
N SER A 147 -1.22 1.09 9.22
CA SER A 147 -2.67 1.20 9.34
C SER A 147 -3.23 2.49 8.72
N SER A 148 -2.38 3.51 8.51
CA SER A 148 -2.80 4.84 8.05
C SER A 148 -1.97 5.39 6.88
N THR A 149 -1.02 4.61 6.38
CA THR A 149 -0.18 5.00 5.24
C THR A 149 -0.12 3.92 4.17
N MET A 150 -0.05 4.37 2.92
CA MET A 150 0.44 3.55 1.81
C MET A 150 1.83 4.04 1.42
N HIS A 151 2.66 3.17 0.84
CA HIS A 151 4.00 3.56 0.43
C HIS A 151 4.46 2.80 -0.81
N THR A 152 5.39 3.40 -1.54
CA THR A 152 6.10 2.75 -2.64
C THR A 152 7.51 3.32 -2.77
N GLY A 153 8.42 2.56 -3.39
CA GLY A 153 9.69 3.12 -3.84
C GLY A 153 9.47 4.09 -4.99
N ASP A 154 10.16 5.22 -4.96
CA ASP A 154 10.18 6.15 -6.10
C ASP A 154 11.09 5.58 -7.19
N GLY A 155 10.46 5.04 -8.24
CA GLY A 155 11.13 4.47 -9.40
C GLY A 155 11.27 5.45 -10.57
N THR A 156 10.89 6.72 -10.40
CA THR A 156 10.88 7.71 -11.51
C THR A 156 12.26 8.25 -11.84
N VAL A 157 13.19 8.23 -10.87
CA VAL A 157 14.58 8.66 -11.03
C VAL A 157 15.51 7.45 -10.91
N ALA A 158 16.31 7.21 -11.95
CA ALA A 158 17.30 6.15 -11.95
C ALA A 158 18.35 6.35 -10.86
N ILE A 159 18.63 5.28 -10.11
CA ILE A 159 19.66 5.28 -9.06
C ILE A 159 21.05 5.16 -9.66
N ASP A 160 22.02 5.90 -9.09
CA ASP A 160 23.41 5.94 -9.57
C ASP A 160 24.34 4.97 -8.82
N LYS A 161 23.92 4.51 -7.63
CA LYS A 161 24.72 3.68 -6.72
C LYS A 161 23.84 2.64 -6.01
N PRO A 162 24.44 1.60 -5.39
CA PRO A 162 23.68 0.61 -4.63
C PRO A 162 22.82 1.24 -3.53
N ARG A 163 21.54 0.85 -3.50
CA ARG A 163 20.59 1.18 -2.43
C ARG A 163 20.44 -0.03 -1.51
N ILE A 164 20.92 0.08 -0.27
CA ILE A 164 20.82 -0.99 0.72
C ILE A 164 19.99 -0.50 1.90
N MET A 165 18.83 -1.13 2.10
CA MET A 165 17.92 -0.82 3.20
C MET A 165 17.71 -2.06 4.06
N ARG A 166 17.64 -1.88 5.39
CA ARG A 166 17.28 -2.94 6.33
C ARG A 166 15.89 -2.68 6.89
N ARG A 167 15.00 -3.67 6.78
CA ARG A 167 13.60 -3.53 7.20
C ARG A 167 13.30 -4.44 8.38
N VAL A 168 12.61 -3.88 9.37
CA VAL A 168 11.95 -4.65 10.44
C VAL A 168 10.47 -4.34 10.40
N VAL A 169 9.64 -5.34 10.64
CA VAL A 169 8.18 -5.23 10.64
C VAL A 169 7.69 -5.66 12.02
N VAL A 170 6.81 -4.86 12.61
CA VAL A 170 6.19 -5.16 13.91
C VAL A 170 4.79 -5.70 13.69
N GLN A 171 4.57 -6.94 14.08
CA GLN A 171 3.25 -7.60 14.06
C GLN A 171 2.42 -7.22 15.31
N TYR A 172 1.15 -7.64 15.33
CA TYR A 172 0.26 -7.35 16.44
C TYR A 172 0.60 -8.11 17.72
#